data_AF-A0A9E4UWF7-F1
#
_entry.id   AF-A0A9E4UWF7-F1
#
_cell.length_a   1.000
_cell.length_b   1.000
_cell.length_c   1.000
_cell.angle_alpha   90.00
_cell.angle_beta   90.00
_cell.angle_gamma   90.00
#
_symmetry.space_group_name_H-M   'P 1'
#
loop_
_entity.id
_entity.type
_entity.pdbx_description
1 polymer ?
#
loop_
_entity_poly.entity_id
_entity_poly.type
_entity_poly.pdbx_seq_one_letter_code
_entity_poly.pdbx_strand_id
1 'polypeptide(L)'
;MPYCLAATSLVTLILFLLARIYRTFPGDQGALLQFQSLQSGWLDASAVAVSALGWDLVVLGTVLGFGLFLVLLGRRADALMVVLSLIPMLIGEELKEVIERPRPDYLLAGPVPTTFSFPSGHSV
;
A
#
# COMPACT_ATOMS: atom_id res chain seq x y z
N MET A 1 -6.71 15.39 -20.60
CA MET A 1 -7.13 14.24 -19.79
C MET A 1 -6.41 12.93 -20.15
N PRO A 2 -6.34 12.44 -21.41
CA PRO A 2 -5.70 11.14 -21.70
C PRO A 2 -4.17 11.13 -21.48
N TYR A 3 -3.50 12.25 -21.74
CA TYR A 3 -2.05 12.37 -21.57
C TYR A 3 -1.58 12.25 -20.12
N CYS A 4 -2.38 12.70 -19.14
CA CYS A 4 -2.04 12.53 -17.72
C CYS A 4 -2.18 11.08 -17.27
N LEU A 5 -3.20 10.37 -17.75
CA LEU A 5 -3.38 8.94 -17.48
C LEU A 5 -2.27 8.11 -18.13
N ALA A 6 -1.90 8.43 -19.37
CA ALA A 6 -0.80 7.76 -20.04
C ALA A 6 0.54 8.01 -19.32
N ALA A 7 0.81 9.24 -18.90
CA ALA A 7 2.02 9.60 -18.18
C ALA A 7 2.11 8.93 -16.79
N THR A 8 1.01 8.93 -16.02
CA THR A 8 0.97 8.27 -14.71
C THR A 8 1.16 6.76 -14.84
N SER A 9 0.46 6.11 -15.78
CA SER A 9 0.66 4.68 -16.07
C SER A 9 2.09 4.35 -16.49
N LEU A 10 2.71 5.20 -17.32
CA LEU A 10 4.09 5.03 -17.75
C LEU A 10 5.07 5.15 -16.57
N VAL A 11 4.88 6.14 -15.71
CA VAL A 11 5.70 6.32 -14.49
C VAL A 11 5.55 5.12 -13.57
N THR A 12 4.33 4.64 -13.33
CA THR A 12 4.09 3.42 -12.55
C THR A 12 4.82 2.23 -13.15
N LEU A 13 4.69 1.99 -14.47
CA LEU A 13 5.38 0.89 -15.14
C LEU A 13 6.91 0.98 -14.98
N ILE A 14 7.48 2.17 -15.16
CA ILE A 14 8.91 2.41 -14.97
C ILE A 14 9.33 2.08 -13.53
N LEU A 15 8.55 2.50 -12.52
CA LEU A 15 8.83 2.19 -11.12
C LEU A 15 8.81 0.69 -10.83
N PHE A 16 7.86 -0.05 -11.40
CA PHE A 16 7.78 -1.51 -11.28
C PHE A 16 9.00 -2.21 -11.92
N LEU A 17 9.43 -1.76 -13.10
CA LEU A 17 10.63 -2.28 -13.76
C LEU A 17 11.90 -1.98 -12.96
N LEU A 18 12.03 -0.77 -12.44
CA LEU A 18 13.15 -0.39 -11.58
C LEU A 18 13.16 -1.21 -10.28
N ALA A 19 12.01 -1.43 -9.65
CA ALA A 19 11.89 -2.21 -8.41
C ALA A 19 12.32 -3.67 -8.59
N ARG A 20 12.18 -4.23 -9.79
CA ARG A 20 12.64 -5.58 -10.13
C ARG A 20 14.16 -5.67 -10.30
N ILE A 21 14.78 -4.62 -10.82
CA ILE A 21 16.23 -4.60 -11.12
C ILE A 21 17.03 -4.19 -9.88
N TYR A 22 16.53 -3.23 -9.11
CA TYR A 22 17.22 -2.64 -7.97
C TYR A 22 16.62 -3.10 -6.65
N ARG A 23 17.47 -3.62 -5.75
CA ARG A 23 17.06 -3.97 -4.38
C ARG A 23 16.64 -2.75 -3.54
N THR A 24 17.28 -1.60 -3.80
CA THR A 24 17.07 -0.35 -3.07
C THR A 24 17.17 0.82 -4.04
N PHE A 25 16.26 1.79 -3.95
CA PHE A 25 16.35 2.99 -4.78
C PHE A 25 17.35 3.99 -4.18
N PRO A 26 18.01 4.80 -5.03
CA PRO A 26 18.87 5.86 -4.55
C PRO A 26 18.05 6.82 -3.67
N GLY A 27 18.49 7.00 -2.43
CA GLY A 27 17.83 7.85 -1.43
C GLY A 27 16.99 7.10 -0.39
N ASP A 28 16.58 5.85 -0.63
CA ASP A 28 15.75 5.08 0.32
C ASP A 28 16.39 4.97 1.70
N GLN A 29 17.68 4.60 1.76
CA GLN A 29 18.40 4.44 3.03
C GLN A 29 18.57 5.77 3.76
N GLY A 30 18.86 6.86 3.04
CA GLY A 30 18.99 8.19 3.63
C GLY A 30 17.67 8.70 4.20
N ALA A 31 16.58 8.51 3.46
CA ALA A 31 15.24 8.83 3.93
C ALA A 31 14.87 8.00 5.17
N LEU A 32 15.16 6.69 5.16
CA LEU A 32 14.86 5.80 6.29
C LEU A 32 15.60 6.26 7.56
N LEU A 33 16.89 6.56 7.47
CA LEU A 33 17.66 7.06 8.61
C LEU A 33 17.17 8.43 9.11
N GLN A 34 16.72 9.31 8.22
CA GLN A 34 16.12 10.60 8.60
C GLN A 34 14.78 10.41 9.31
N PHE A 35 13.92 9.52 8.85
CA PHE A 35 12.67 9.23 9.54
C PHE A 35 12.92 8.54 10.88
N GLN A 36 13.93 7.68 10.96
CA GLN A 36 14.33 7.03 12.21
C GLN A 36 14.82 8.03 13.27
N SER A 37 15.51 9.11 12.86
CA SER A 37 15.93 10.14 13.80
C SER A 37 14.79 11.00 14.36
N LEU A 38 13.61 10.95 13.74
CA LEU A 38 12.40 11.64 14.19
C LEU A 38 11.51 10.76 15.09
N GLN A 39 11.89 9.51 15.34
CA GLN A 39 11.13 8.58 16.17
C GLN A 39 10.92 9.12 17.59
N SER A 40 9.71 8.93 18.09
CA SER A 40 9.36 9.22 19.48
C SER A 40 8.17 8.36 19.87
N GLY A 41 8.05 8.02 21.16
CA GLY A 41 7.05 7.03 21.60
C GLY A 41 5.60 7.35 21.21
N TRP A 42 5.21 8.63 21.17
CA TRP A 42 3.86 9.03 20.75
C TRP A 42 3.69 9.00 19.22
N LEU A 43 4.74 9.34 18.47
CA LEU A 43 4.73 9.34 17.01
C LEU A 43 4.71 7.90 16.48
N ASP A 44 5.48 7.01 17.10
CA ASP A 44 5.53 5.60 16.74
C ASP A 44 4.17 4.93 17.00
N ALA A 45 3.55 5.21 18.16
CA ALA A 45 2.22 4.71 18.48
C ALA A 45 1.17 5.21 17.47
N SER A 46 1.28 6.48 17.07
CA SER A 46 0.40 7.11 16.07
C SER A 46 0.61 6.51 14.68
N ALA A 47 1.87 6.30 14.28
CA ALA A 47 2.22 5.67 13.01
C ALA A 47 1.66 4.24 12.93
N VAL A 48 1.81 3.45 14.00
CA VAL A 48 1.24 2.10 14.09
C VAL A 48 -0.29 2.13 14.00
N ALA A 49 -0.95 3.08 14.69
CA ALA A 49 -2.40 3.22 14.63
C ALA A 49 -2.90 3.59 13.23
N VAL A 50 -2.20 4.48 12.52
CA VAL A 50 -2.53 4.83 11.13
C VAL A 50 -2.26 3.65 10.21
N SER A 51 -1.16 2.93 10.38
CA SER A 51 -0.87 1.71 9.60
C SER A 51 -1.91 0.61 9.81
N ALA A 52 -2.54 0.55 10.98
CA ALA A 52 -3.61 -0.41 11.27
C ALA A 52 -4.85 -0.22 10.36
N LEU A 53 -5.07 0.99 9.82
CA LEU A 53 -6.15 1.25 8.88
C LEU A 53 -5.96 0.52 7.54
N GLY A 54 -4.70 0.27 7.15
CA GLY A 54 -4.37 -0.47 5.93
C GLY A 54 -4.29 -1.98 6.13
N TRP A 55 -4.65 -2.52 7.30
CA TRP A 55 -4.63 -3.97 7.53
C TRP A 55 -5.72 -4.66 6.73
N ASP A 56 -5.41 -5.80 6.12
CA ASP A 56 -6.30 -6.50 5.18
C ASP A 56 -7.69 -6.76 5.76
N LEU A 57 -7.77 -7.19 7.02
CA LEU A 57 -9.04 -7.45 7.71
C LEU A 57 -9.82 -6.16 7.98
N VAL A 58 -9.14 -5.06 8.28
CA VAL A 58 -9.75 -3.75 8.53
C VAL A 58 -10.30 -3.17 7.22
N VAL A 59 -9.51 -3.24 6.14
CA VAL A 59 -9.92 -2.82 4.79
C VAL A 59 -11.10 -3.67 4.32
N LEU A 60 -11.00 -4.99 4.41
CA LEU A 60 -12.07 -5.90 4.01
C LEU A 60 -13.36 -5.64 4.79
N GLY A 61 -13.28 -5.52 6.12
CA GLY A 61 -14.42 -5.21 6.96
C GLY A 61 -15.07 -3.87 6.61
N THR A 62 -14.24 -2.84 6.35
CA THR A 62 -14.70 -1.50 5.97
C THR A 62 -15.40 -1.49 4.61
N VAL A 63 -14.78 -2.10 3.60
CA VAL A 63 -15.32 -2.18 2.23
C VAL A 63 -16.63 -2.96 2.21
N LEU A 64 -16.70 -4.11 2.87
CA LEU A 64 -17.91 -4.92 2.92
C LEU A 64 -19.03 -4.23 3.72
N GLY A 65 -18.69 -3.65 4.87
CA GLY A 65 -19.65 -2.92 5.71
C GLY A 65 -20.24 -1.70 4.99
N PHE A 66 -19.39 -0.90 4.35
CA PHE A 66 -19.82 0.28 3.60
C PHE A 66 -20.57 -0.11 2.31
N GLY A 67 -20.12 -1.16 1.61
CA GLY A 67 -20.81 -1.73 0.46
C GLY A 67 -22.22 -2.20 0.82
N LEU A 68 -22.38 -2.94 1.91
CA LEU A 68 -23.68 -3.38 2.41
C LEU A 68 -24.58 -2.18 2.76
N PHE A 69 -24.04 -1.18 3.45
CA PHE A 69 -24.76 0.06 3.77
C PHE A 69 -25.29 0.76 2.50
N LEU A 70 -24.48 0.85 1.44
CA LEU A 70 -24.90 1.42 0.16
C LEU A 70 -25.97 0.58 -0.55
N VAL A 71 -25.90 -0.75 -0.47
CA VAL A 71 -26.96 -1.63 -0.99
C VAL A 71 -28.28 -1.39 -0.26
N LEU A 72 -28.25 -1.24 1.07
CA LEU A 72 -29.45 -0.96 1.87
C LEU A 72 -30.07 0.41 1.52
N LEU A 73 -29.26 1.38 1.10
CA LEU A 73 -29.71 2.68 0.57
C LEU A 73 -30.19 2.63 -0.88
N GLY A 74 -30.18 1.46 -1.53
CA GLY A 74 -30.54 1.29 -2.95
C GLY A 74 -29.46 1.72 -3.94
N ARG A 75 -28.29 2.16 -3.46
CA ARG A 75 -27.15 2.65 -4.27
C ARG A 75 -26.24 1.51 -4.72
N ARG A 76 -26.82 0.55 -5.45
CA ARG A 76 -26.12 -0.70 -5.85
C ARG A 76 -24.91 -0.48 -6.75
N ALA A 77 -24.96 0.52 -7.64
CA ALA A 77 -23.82 0.85 -8.50
C ALA A 77 -22.62 1.36 -7.68
N ASP A 78 -22.87 2.20 -6.67
CA ASP A 78 -21.81 2.71 -5.80
C ASP A 78 -21.25 1.62 -4.90
N ALA A 79 -22.12 0.74 -4.38
CA ALA A 79 -21.70 -0.44 -3.63
C ALA A 79 -20.78 -1.34 -4.47
N LEU A 80 -21.13 -1.56 -5.75
CA LEU A 80 -20.29 -2.33 -6.67
C LEU A 80 -18.94 -1.66 -6.87
N MET A 81 -18.88 -0.34 -7.08
CA MET A 81 -17.61 0.38 -7.22
C MET A 81 -16.73 0.27 -5.98
N VAL A 82 -17.32 0.34 -4.79
CA VAL A 82 -16.61 0.15 -3.52
C VAL A 82 -16.06 -1.28 -3.41
N VAL A 83 -16.83 -2.31 -3.77
CA VAL A 83 -16.33 -3.70 -3.73
C VAL A 83 -15.25 -3.94 -4.78
N LEU A 84 -15.40 -3.37 -5.99
CA LEU A 84 -14.39 -3.46 -7.05
C LEU A 84 -13.06 -2.79 -6.68
N SER A 85 -13.04 -1.90 -5.68
CA SER A 85 -11.79 -1.32 -5.17
C SER A 85 -10.89 -2.33 -4.45
N LEU A 86 -11.34 -3.57 -4.22
CA LEU A 86 -10.49 -4.66 -3.71
C LEU A 86 -9.62 -5.28 -4.81
N ILE A 87 -9.93 -5.06 -6.08
CA ILE A 87 -9.16 -5.66 -7.20
C ILE A 87 -7.69 -5.20 -7.18
N PRO A 88 -7.35 -3.90 -7.03
CA PRO A 88 -5.97 -3.45 -6.92
C PRO A 88 -5.20 -4.10 -5.77
N MET A 89 -5.86 -4.35 -4.64
CA MET A 89 -5.25 -5.01 -3.48
C MET A 89 -4.84 -6.45 -3.82
N LEU A 90 -5.72 -7.21 -4.46
CA LEU A 90 -5.42 -8.56 -4.94
C LEU A 90 -4.26 -8.56 -5.96
N ILE A 91 -4.30 -7.66 -6.94
CA ILE A 91 -3.23 -7.51 -7.93
C ILE A 91 -1.91 -7.13 -7.24
N GLY A 92 -1.96 -6.29 -6.20
CA GLY A 92 -0.79 -5.85 -5.44
C GLY A 92 -0.07 -7.00 -4.73
N GLU A 93 -0.80 -7.95 -4.15
CA GLU A 93 -0.20 -9.14 -3.52
C GLU A 93 0.50 -10.03 -4.56
N GLU A 94 -0.14 -10.31 -5.69
CA GLU A 94 0.48 -11.12 -6.76
C GLU A 94 1.73 -10.45 -7.33
N LEU A 95 1.71 -9.12 -7.47
CA LEU A 95 2.86 -8.35 -7.96
C LEU A 95 4.07 -8.41 -7.01
N LYS A 96 3.86 -8.59 -5.71
CA LYS A 96 4.97 -8.76 -4.75
C LYS A 96 5.77 -10.02 -5.05
N GLU A 97 5.09 -11.10 -5.41
CA GLU A 97 5.73 -12.39 -5.75
C GLU A 97 6.49 -12.32 -7.07
N VAL A 98 6.10 -11.43 -7.99
CA VAL A 98 6.82 -11.25 -9.28
C VAL A 98 8.10 -10.41 -9.12
N ILE A 99 8.10 -9.47 -8.18
CA ILE A 99 9.18 -8.49 -8.00
C ILE A 99 10.20 -8.99 -6.97
N GLU A 100 9.75 -9.71 -5.94
CA GLU A 100 10.58 -10.31 -4.89
C GLU A 100 11.56 -9.33 -4.22
N ARG A 101 11.16 -8.06 -4.09
CA ARG A 101 12.04 -7.02 -3.54
C ARG A 101 12.26 -7.25 -2.04
N PRO A 102 13.52 -7.37 -1.57
CA PRO A 102 13.82 -7.57 -0.16
C PRO A 102 13.49 -6.32 0.67
N ARG A 103 13.03 -6.53 1.90
CA ARG A 103 12.76 -5.47 2.87
C ARG A 103 14.07 -4.81 3.34
N PRO A 104 14.07 -3.52 3.69
CA PRO A 104 15.21 -2.88 4.35
C PRO A 104 15.51 -3.54 5.70
N ASP A 105 16.79 -3.62 6.08
CA ASP A 105 17.23 -4.20 7.36
C ASP A 105 16.81 -3.37 8.59
N TYR A 106 16.53 -2.08 8.38
CA TYR A 106 16.12 -1.14 9.41
C TYR A 106 14.60 -0.91 9.35
N LEU A 107 13.92 -1.06 10.49
CA LEU A 107 12.48 -0.85 10.61
C LEU A 107 12.18 0.50 11.23
N LEU A 108 11.19 1.20 10.68
CA LEU A 108 10.73 2.50 11.18
C LEU A 108 9.76 2.37 12.35
N ALA A 109 8.76 1.49 12.28
CA ALA A 109 7.82 1.25 13.38
C ALA A 109 7.03 -0.04 13.12
N GLY A 110 6.56 -0.68 14.20
CA GLY A 110 5.67 -1.84 14.11
C GLY A 110 6.37 -3.20 13.97
N PRO A 111 5.60 -4.28 13.82
CA PRO A 111 6.11 -5.65 13.76
C PRO A 111 6.91 -5.91 12.46
N VAL A 112 7.84 -6.87 12.53
CA VAL A 112 8.65 -7.30 11.38
C VAL A 112 7.72 -7.86 10.29
N PRO A 113 7.69 -7.29 9.08
CA PRO A 113 6.87 -7.81 7.98
C PRO A 113 7.39 -9.17 7.50
N THR A 114 6.49 -10.11 7.20
CA THR A 114 6.82 -11.44 6.69
C THR A 114 6.83 -11.53 5.15
N THR A 115 6.45 -10.46 4.45
CA THR A 115 6.25 -10.43 2.99
C THR A 115 7.16 -9.40 2.32
N PHE A 116 7.40 -9.54 1.00
CA PHE A 116 8.21 -8.63 0.17
C PHE A 116 7.80 -7.16 0.28
N SER A 117 8.74 -6.27 -0.07
CA SER A 117 8.65 -4.83 0.23
C SER A 117 7.89 -3.98 -0.77
N PHE A 118 7.67 -4.48 -1.98
CA PHE A 118 7.09 -3.70 -3.06
C PHE A 118 6.13 -4.56 -3.91
N PRO A 119 4.91 -4.06 -4.22
CA PRO A 119 4.32 -2.81 -3.72
C PRO A 119 3.94 -2.87 -2.22
N SER A 120 3.65 -1.71 -1.60
CA SER A 120 3.22 -1.63 -0.19
C SER A 120 1.75 -2.04 -0.05
N GLY A 121 1.48 -3.16 0.66
CA GLY A 121 0.12 -3.68 0.88
C GLY A 121 -0.81 -2.68 1.56
N HIS A 122 -0.35 -2.03 2.64
CA HIS A 122 -1.10 -1.01 3.39
C HIS A 122 -1.35 0.28 2.61
N SER A 123 -0.86 0.40 1.39
CA SER A 123 -0.93 1.61 0.57
C SER A 123 -1.61 1.40 -0.78
N VAL A 124 -1.97 0.16 -1.13
CA VAL A 124 -2.68 -0.19 -2.37
C VAL A 124 -4.19 -0.24 -2.17
#